data_AF-A0A928LLI0-F1
#
_entry.id   AF-A0A928LLI0-F1
#
_cell.length_a   1.000
_cell.length_b   1.000
_cell.length_c   1.000
_cell.angle_alpha   90.00
_cell.angle_beta   90.00
_cell.angle_gamma   90.00
#
_symmetry.space_group_name_H-M   'P 1'
#
loop_
_entity.id
_entity.type
_entity.pdbx_description
1 polymer ?
#
loop_
_entity_poly.entity_id
_entity_poly.type
_entity_poly.pdbx_seq_one_letter_code
_entity_poly.pdbx_strand_id
1 'polypeptide(L)'
;MFGNDIPFISLGENWTVTDAHKEIEENYAIMLKPGFFSDLLGQYNPDHFEKPVVLALPGTDFSGVRLVLKKDVNGVKCWPVKSEIYSGMADKNMHYQMREPITGIFSLMPVLADTIYKGENGKAISTLEEINRRSYKLLKNMTNMTLVSKIMGGSIPVEETVDLSMLTDSIATSVKAVEKNIKIYTYLDSDVFVCGNMQFLSTAILNLISNSIN
;
A
#
# COMPACT_ATOMS: atom_id res chain seq x y z
N MET A 1 11.59 1.01 -14.85
CA MET A 1 12.02 0.43 -16.14
C MET A 1 12.59 -0.95 -15.83
N PHE A 2 12.00 -2.00 -16.39
CA PHE A 2 12.53 -3.37 -16.27
C PHE A 2 13.67 -3.51 -17.30
N GLY A 3 14.87 -3.92 -16.86
CA GLY A 3 16.01 -4.17 -17.76
C GLY A 3 15.77 -5.39 -18.66
N ASN A 4 16.60 -5.56 -19.68
CA ASN A 4 16.51 -6.69 -20.63
C ASN A 4 16.72 -8.07 -19.99
N ASP A 5 17.17 -8.13 -18.74
CA ASP A 5 17.55 -9.37 -18.06
C ASP A 5 16.41 -10.02 -17.26
N ILE A 6 15.19 -9.46 -17.28
CA ILE A 6 14.09 -9.98 -16.46
C ILE A 6 13.29 -11.01 -17.28
N PRO A 7 13.10 -12.26 -16.76
CA PRO A 7 12.27 -13.28 -17.38
C PRO A 7 10.87 -12.78 -17.77
N PHE A 8 10.49 -12.97 -19.03
CA PHE A 8 9.17 -12.59 -19.52
C PHE A 8 8.58 -13.61 -20.50
N ILE A 9 7.27 -13.44 -20.74
CA ILE A 9 6.47 -14.16 -21.73
C ILE A 9 5.94 -13.13 -22.72
N SER A 10 6.15 -13.36 -24.01
CA SER A 10 5.52 -12.59 -25.08
C SER A 10 4.17 -13.20 -25.43
N LEU A 11 3.15 -12.36 -25.46
CA LEU A 11 1.78 -12.72 -25.82
C LEU A 11 1.42 -12.01 -27.11
N GLY A 12 0.99 -12.80 -28.09
CA GLY A 12 0.47 -12.36 -29.37
C GLY A 12 -1.04 -12.11 -29.33
N GLU A 13 -1.66 -12.14 -30.51
CA GLU A 13 -3.12 -12.04 -30.64
C GLU A 13 -3.83 -13.15 -29.86
N ASN A 14 -5.03 -12.86 -29.36
CA ASN A 14 -5.83 -13.80 -28.56
C ASN A 14 -5.09 -14.38 -27.35
N TRP A 15 -4.10 -13.64 -26.82
CA TRP A 15 -3.32 -14.02 -25.65
C TRP A 15 -2.49 -15.30 -25.83
N THR A 16 -2.16 -15.68 -27.07
CA THR A 16 -1.31 -16.84 -27.32
C THR A 16 0.14 -16.55 -26.96
N VAL A 17 0.81 -17.49 -26.28
CA VAL A 17 2.25 -17.37 -26.01
C VAL A 17 3.04 -17.51 -27.31
N THR A 18 3.79 -16.46 -27.68
CA THR A 18 4.62 -16.44 -28.89
C THR A 18 6.09 -16.69 -28.60
N ASP A 19 6.54 -16.32 -27.41
CA ASP A 19 7.92 -16.49 -26.95
C ASP A 19 7.95 -16.51 -25.41
N ALA A 20 8.91 -17.21 -24.83
CA ALA A 20 9.11 -17.25 -23.39
C ALA A 20 10.59 -17.43 -23.06
N HIS A 21 11.07 -16.70 -22.06
CA HIS A 21 12.42 -16.93 -21.53
C HIS A 21 12.53 -18.33 -20.91
N LYS A 22 13.69 -18.98 -21.10
CA LYS A 22 13.97 -20.33 -20.57
C LYS A 22 13.67 -20.48 -19.08
N GLU A 23 13.95 -19.46 -18.27
CA GLU A 23 13.66 -19.47 -16.82
C GLU A 23 12.16 -19.57 -16.52
N ILE A 24 11.29 -19.10 -17.42
CA ILE A 24 9.84 -19.29 -17.32
C ILE A 24 9.45 -20.74 -17.59
N GLU A 25 10.08 -21.38 -18.57
CA GLU A 25 9.83 -22.80 -18.88
C GLU A 25 10.14 -23.69 -17.67
N GLU A 26 11.20 -23.36 -16.93
CA GLU A 26 11.64 -24.10 -15.75
C GLU A 26 10.76 -23.83 -14.51
N ASN A 27 10.36 -22.58 -14.27
CA ASN A 27 9.72 -22.18 -13.01
C ASN A 27 8.20 -21.94 -13.10
N TYR A 28 7.67 -21.73 -14.30
CA TYR A 28 6.27 -21.34 -14.54
C TYR A 28 5.65 -22.08 -15.74
N ALA A 29 6.06 -23.33 -15.97
CA ALA A 29 5.64 -24.15 -17.12
C ALA A 29 4.12 -24.19 -17.38
N ILE A 30 3.31 -24.12 -16.32
CA ILE A 30 1.84 -24.10 -16.45
C ILE A 30 1.30 -22.84 -17.13
N MET A 31 1.99 -21.71 -17.02
CA MET A 31 1.62 -20.47 -17.72
C MET A 31 1.80 -20.60 -19.23
N LEU A 32 2.63 -21.55 -19.68
CA LEU A 32 2.88 -21.84 -21.09
C LEU A 32 1.87 -22.83 -21.68
N LYS A 33 0.93 -23.36 -20.88
CA LYS A 33 -0.11 -24.24 -21.40
C LYS A 33 -1.02 -23.49 -22.35
N PRO A 34 -1.41 -24.10 -23.49
CA PRO A 34 -2.42 -23.53 -24.37
C PRO A 34 -3.68 -23.18 -23.58
N GLY A 35 -4.24 -21.99 -23.82
CA GLY A 35 -5.44 -21.53 -23.15
C GLY A 35 -5.22 -20.77 -21.84
N PHE A 36 -4.07 -20.91 -21.16
CA PHE A 36 -3.86 -20.31 -19.83
C PHE A 36 -4.13 -18.79 -19.82
N PHE A 37 -3.49 -18.05 -20.72
CA PHE A 37 -3.65 -16.60 -20.79
C PHE A 37 -4.97 -16.18 -21.43
N SER A 38 -5.54 -16.95 -22.36
CA SER A 38 -6.86 -16.63 -22.92
C SER A 38 -7.97 -16.80 -21.89
N ASP A 39 -7.87 -17.80 -21.02
CA ASP A 39 -8.84 -18.05 -19.96
C ASP A 39 -8.75 -16.98 -18.87
N LEU A 40 -7.52 -16.55 -18.56
CA LEU A 40 -7.25 -15.52 -17.56
C LEU A 40 -7.55 -14.09 -18.06
N LEU A 41 -7.20 -13.80 -19.32
CA LEU A 41 -7.17 -12.44 -19.88
C LEU A 41 -8.21 -12.21 -20.97
N GLY A 42 -9.02 -13.21 -21.35
CA GLY A 42 -9.93 -13.13 -22.49
C GLY A 42 -10.93 -11.97 -22.46
N GLN A 43 -11.23 -11.44 -21.27
CA GLN A 43 -12.09 -10.27 -21.09
C GLN A 43 -11.37 -8.91 -21.24
N TYR A 44 -10.04 -8.91 -21.29
CA TYR A 44 -9.23 -7.69 -21.40
C TYR A 44 -8.95 -7.37 -22.87
N ASN A 45 -8.96 -6.08 -23.19
CA ASN A 45 -8.48 -5.58 -24.47
C ASN A 45 -7.04 -5.06 -24.31
N PRO A 46 -6.02 -5.68 -24.94
CA PRO A 46 -4.64 -5.19 -24.90
C PRO A 46 -4.48 -3.72 -25.31
N ASP A 47 -5.33 -3.24 -26.21
CA ASP A 47 -5.25 -1.88 -26.76
C ASP A 47 -5.50 -0.80 -25.70
N HIS A 48 -6.15 -1.15 -24.59
CA HIS A 48 -6.42 -0.24 -23.49
C HIS A 48 -5.29 -0.20 -22.44
N PHE A 49 -4.18 -0.91 -22.65
CA PHE A 49 -3.04 -0.91 -21.73
C PHE A 49 -2.15 0.30 -21.96
N GLU A 50 -2.63 1.50 -21.60
CA GLU A 50 -1.81 2.73 -21.60
C GLU A 50 -0.67 2.69 -20.57
N LYS A 51 -0.85 1.91 -19.50
CA LYS A 51 0.11 1.70 -18.40
C LYS A 51 0.23 0.21 -18.08
N PRO A 52 1.32 -0.21 -17.39
CA PRO A 52 1.45 -1.59 -16.96
C PRO A 52 0.29 -2.01 -16.05
N VAL A 53 -0.31 -3.17 -16.35
CA VAL A 53 -1.40 -3.75 -15.58
C VAL A 53 -0.84 -4.85 -14.67
N VAL A 54 -1.25 -4.88 -13.41
CA VAL A 54 -0.78 -5.90 -12.45
C VAL A 54 -1.95 -6.79 -12.05
N LEU A 55 -1.82 -8.09 -12.31
CA LEU A 55 -2.85 -9.08 -12.01
C LEU A 55 -2.39 -10.05 -10.93
N ALA A 56 -3.28 -10.31 -9.97
CA ALA A 56 -3.14 -11.41 -9.03
C ALA A 56 -3.60 -12.70 -9.72
N LEU A 57 -2.90 -13.81 -9.49
CA LEU A 57 -3.37 -15.13 -9.89
C LEU A 57 -4.22 -15.73 -8.76
N PRO A 58 -5.56 -15.83 -8.90
CA PRO A 58 -6.39 -16.44 -7.87
C PRO A 58 -6.26 -17.96 -7.87
N GLY A 59 -6.21 -18.58 -6.68
CA GLY A 59 -6.51 -20.01 -6.51
C GLY A 59 -5.55 -21.01 -7.16
N THR A 60 -4.29 -20.65 -7.40
CA THR A 60 -3.28 -21.56 -7.97
C THR A 60 -2.13 -21.82 -6.99
N ASP A 61 -1.29 -22.83 -7.27
CA ASP A 61 -0.02 -23.08 -6.58
C ASP A 61 0.98 -21.89 -6.66
N PHE A 62 0.62 -20.82 -7.39
CA PHE A 62 1.37 -19.57 -7.51
C PHE A 62 0.92 -18.52 -6.49
N SER A 63 0.58 -18.93 -5.26
CA SER A 63 0.30 -17.98 -4.18
C SER A 63 1.47 -17.01 -4.05
N GLY A 64 1.21 -15.72 -4.33
CA GLY A 64 2.25 -14.69 -4.31
C GLY A 64 2.88 -14.37 -5.66
N VAL A 65 2.49 -14.93 -6.80
CA VAL A 65 2.97 -14.44 -8.11
C VAL A 65 2.01 -13.39 -8.67
N ARG A 66 2.57 -12.26 -9.11
CA ARG A 66 1.85 -11.19 -9.82
C ARG A 66 2.27 -11.20 -11.28
N LEU A 67 1.31 -11.08 -12.18
CA LEU A 67 1.60 -10.86 -13.59
C LEU A 67 1.60 -9.37 -13.87
N VAL A 68 2.74 -8.83 -14.29
CA VAL A 68 2.83 -7.47 -14.82
C VAL A 68 2.68 -7.56 -16.33
N LEU A 69 1.67 -6.92 -16.90
CA LEU A 69 1.41 -6.88 -18.33
C LEU A 69 1.73 -5.49 -18.87
N LYS A 70 2.45 -5.42 -19.99
CA LYS A 70 2.69 -4.16 -20.69
C LYS A 70 2.60 -4.40 -22.19
N LYS A 71 1.82 -3.58 -22.89
CA LYS A 71 1.79 -3.56 -24.34
C LYS A 71 3.03 -2.85 -24.90
N ASP A 72 3.63 -3.42 -25.93
CA ASP A 72 4.62 -2.79 -26.78
C ASP A 72 4.25 -2.94 -28.27
N VAL A 73 5.15 -2.54 -29.16
CA VAL A 73 4.93 -2.59 -30.62
C VAL A 73 4.78 -4.00 -31.18
N ASN A 74 5.21 -5.03 -30.42
CA ASN A 74 5.23 -6.42 -30.85
C ASN A 74 4.18 -7.29 -30.14
N GLY A 75 3.34 -6.72 -29.28
CA GLY A 75 2.30 -7.44 -28.53
C GLY A 75 2.27 -7.06 -27.05
N VAL A 76 1.89 -8.01 -26.20
CA VAL A 76 1.90 -7.83 -24.74
C VAL A 76 3.02 -8.65 -24.12
N LYS A 77 3.86 -7.99 -23.32
CA LYS A 77 4.83 -8.67 -22.47
C LYS A 77 4.24 -8.90 -21.09
N CYS A 78 4.44 -10.11 -20.59
CA CYS A 78 4.02 -10.56 -19.27
C CYS A 78 5.24 -10.93 -18.44
N TRP A 79 5.43 -10.27 -17.29
CA TRP A 79 6.45 -10.61 -16.31
C TRP A 79 5.78 -11.26 -15.09
N PRO A 80 6.01 -12.56 -14.85
CA PRO A 80 5.64 -13.19 -13.58
C PRO A 80 6.63 -12.75 -12.51
N VAL A 81 6.16 -11.95 -11.56
CA VAL A 81 6.95 -11.39 -10.47
C VAL A 81 6.49 -12.04 -9.17
N LYS A 82 7.39 -12.73 -8.47
CA LYS A 82 7.13 -13.16 -7.09
C LYS A 82 6.92 -11.92 -6.22
N SER A 83 5.85 -11.93 -5.43
CA SER A 83 5.45 -10.86 -4.53
C SER A 83 6.55 -10.55 -3.51
N GLU A 84 7.43 -11.52 -3.24
CA GLU A 84 8.64 -11.40 -2.43
C GLU A 84 9.60 -10.28 -2.91
N ILE A 85 9.62 -9.98 -4.22
CA ILE A 85 10.46 -8.91 -4.78
C ILE A 85 9.84 -7.53 -4.52
N TYR A 86 8.51 -7.43 -4.48
CA TYR A 86 7.78 -6.23 -4.06
C TYR A 86 7.74 -6.11 -2.52
N SER A 87 7.63 -7.22 -1.81
CA SER A 87 7.63 -7.25 -0.35
C SER A 87 9.04 -6.99 0.18
N GLY A 88 10.14 -7.40 -0.46
CA GLY A 88 11.49 -7.14 0.05
C GLY A 88 11.86 -5.65 0.20
N MET A 89 11.35 -4.77 -0.67
CA MET A 89 11.50 -3.31 -0.52
C MET A 89 10.50 -2.70 0.47
N ALA A 90 9.27 -3.25 0.54
CA ALA A 90 8.27 -2.85 1.52
C ALA A 90 8.67 -3.31 2.94
N ASP A 91 8.99 -4.58 3.14
CA ASP A 91 9.42 -5.24 4.38
C ASP A 91 10.63 -4.56 5.00
N LYS A 92 11.68 -4.21 4.25
CA LYS A 92 12.84 -3.52 4.85
C LYS A 92 12.47 -2.15 5.41
N ASN A 93 11.69 -1.37 4.67
CA ASN A 93 11.22 -0.06 5.12
C ASN A 93 10.17 -0.19 6.24
N MET A 94 9.30 -1.20 6.18
CA MET A 94 8.30 -1.50 7.19
C MET A 94 8.95 -1.95 8.49
N HIS A 95 9.90 -2.89 8.44
CA HIS A 95 10.68 -3.31 9.60
C HIS A 95 11.42 -2.15 10.23
N TYR A 96 12.00 -1.24 9.43
CA TYR A 96 12.63 -0.03 9.95
C TYR A 96 11.60 0.88 10.66
N GLN A 97 10.45 1.14 10.02
CA GLN A 97 9.37 1.96 10.56
C GLN A 97 8.70 1.37 11.81
N MET A 98 8.77 0.05 12.02
CA MET A 98 8.34 -0.60 13.26
C MET A 98 9.42 -0.60 14.34
N ARG A 99 10.66 -0.90 13.95
CA ARG A 99 11.79 -1.02 14.89
C ARG A 99 12.05 0.30 15.59
N GLU A 100 11.99 1.43 14.89
CA GLU A 100 12.26 2.75 15.47
C GLU A 100 11.35 3.10 16.68
N PRO A 101 9.99 3.08 16.57
CA PRO A 101 9.14 3.34 17.72
C PRO A 101 9.26 2.27 18.81
N ILE A 102 9.43 0.99 18.44
CA ILE A 102 9.61 -0.12 19.41
C ILE A 102 10.88 0.06 20.24
N THR A 103 12.02 0.31 19.60
CA THR A 103 13.30 0.55 20.28
C THR A 103 13.20 1.75 21.19
N GLY A 104 12.51 2.81 20.76
CA GLY A 104 12.28 3.99 21.60
C GLY A 104 11.40 3.71 22.82
N ILE A 105 10.34 2.91 22.68
CA ILE A 105 9.52 2.49 23.82
C ILE A 105 10.37 1.70 24.80
N PHE A 106 11.10 0.68 24.31
CA PHE A 106 11.93 -0.16 25.18
C PHE A 106 13.07 0.59 25.86
N SER A 107 13.65 1.62 25.23
CA SER A 107 14.68 2.43 25.88
C SER A 107 14.13 3.34 26.98
N LEU A 108 12.86 3.74 26.89
CA LEU A 108 12.22 4.62 27.87
C LEU A 108 11.63 3.86 29.05
N MET A 109 11.32 2.56 28.91
CA MET A 109 10.79 1.74 30.00
C MET A 109 11.71 1.69 31.24
N PRO A 110 13.03 1.46 31.13
CA PRO A 110 13.94 1.52 32.27
C PRO A 110 14.02 2.92 32.90
N VAL A 111 13.99 3.97 32.07
CA VAL A 111 14.01 5.37 32.53
C VAL A 111 12.74 5.70 33.32
N LEU A 112 11.59 5.21 32.85
CA LEU A 112 10.32 5.36 33.57
C LEU A 112 10.37 4.64 34.92
N ALA A 113 10.86 3.40 34.96
CA ALA A 113 10.97 2.65 36.20
C ALA A 113 11.89 3.34 37.22
N ASP A 114 13.04 3.85 36.77
CA ASP A 114 14.01 4.57 37.62
C ASP A 114 13.45 5.91 38.13
N THR A 115 12.77 6.68 37.28
CA THR A 115 12.16 7.96 37.67
C THR A 115 11.00 7.77 38.66
N ILE A 116 10.19 6.72 38.50
CA ILE A 116 9.15 6.34 39.47
C ILE A 116 9.79 5.95 40.81
N TYR A 117 10.84 5.12 40.78
CA TYR A 117 11.55 4.70 41.99
C TYR A 117 12.17 5.88 42.75
N LYS A 118 12.68 6.88 42.02
CA LYS A 118 13.25 8.11 42.60
C LYS A 118 12.21 9.15 43.03
N GLY A 119 10.91 8.89 42.80
CA GLY A 119 9.84 9.84 43.11
C GLY A 119 9.81 11.09 42.23
N GLU A 120 10.46 11.06 41.06
CA GLU A 120 10.55 12.18 40.12
C GLU A 120 9.27 12.26 39.24
N ASN A 121 8.11 12.46 39.87
CA ASN A 121 6.79 12.33 39.23
C ASN A 121 6.64 13.15 37.93
N GLY A 122 7.18 14.38 37.88
CA GLY A 122 7.13 15.20 36.67
C GLY A 122 7.87 14.58 35.47
N LYS A 123 9.04 13.99 35.72
CA LYS A 123 9.81 13.27 34.68
C LYS A 123 9.16 11.94 34.31
N ALA A 124 8.55 11.26 35.29
CA ALA A 124 7.80 10.03 35.04
C ALA A 124 6.62 10.29 34.09
N ILE A 125 5.85 11.37 34.31
CA ILE A 125 4.75 11.80 33.45
C ILE A 125 5.26 12.10 32.03
N SER A 126 6.31 12.92 31.87
CA SER A 126 6.84 13.24 30.54
C SER A 126 7.38 12.01 29.80
N THR A 127 7.97 11.06 30.53
CA THR A 127 8.46 9.80 29.95
C THR A 127 7.30 8.92 29.49
N LEU A 128 6.22 8.86 30.27
CA LEU A 128 5.00 8.13 29.91
C LEU A 128 4.30 8.74 28.70
N GLU A 129 4.23 10.06 28.60
CA GLU A 129 3.69 10.77 27.42
C GLU A 129 4.49 10.44 26.16
N GLU A 130 5.82 10.41 26.26
CA GLU A 130 6.69 10.06 25.13
C GLU A 130 6.50 8.60 24.69
N ILE A 131 6.39 7.67 25.63
CA ILE A 131 6.03 6.27 25.36
C ILE A 131 4.70 6.20 24.63
N ASN A 132 3.68 6.91 25.13
CA ASN A 132 2.35 6.92 24.53
C ASN A 132 2.39 7.44 23.08
N ARG A 133 3.11 8.54 22.83
CA ARG A 133 3.32 9.11 21.49
C ARG A 133 3.94 8.09 20.53
N ARG A 134 4.95 7.33 21.00
CA ARG A 134 5.61 6.29 20.19
C ARG A 134 4.71 5.09 19.94
N SER A 135 3.90 4.69 20.92
CA SER A 135 2.89 3.63 20.77
C SER A 135 1.83 4.02 19.73
N TYR A 136 1.36 5.27 19.75
CA TYR A 136 0.46 5.79 18.70
C TYR A 136 1.12 5.80 17.32
N LYS A 137 2.40 6.21 17.22
CA LYS A 137 3.16 6.15 15.95
C LYS A 137 3.25 4.70 15.44
N LEU A 138 3.54 3.74 16.32
CA LEU A 138 3.60 2.32 15.97
C LEU A 138 2.25 1.80 15.47
N LEU A 139 1.16 2.11 16.18
CA LEU A 139 -0.20 1.71 15.79
C LEU A 139 -0.57 2.28 14.41
N LYS A 140 -0.24 3.55 14.15
CA LYS A 140 -0.44 4.18 12.84
C LYS A 140 0.36 3.46 11.74
N ASN A 141 1.62 3.14 12.01
CA ASN A 141 2.47 2.39 11.07
C ASN A 141 1.88 1.00 10.77
N MET A 142 1.44 0.26 11.78
CA MET A 142 0.78 -1.04 11.62
C MET A 142 -0.51 -0.95 10.80
N THR A 143 -1.34 0.05 11.07
CA THR A 143 -2.59 0.28 10.34
C THR A 143 -2.31 0.56 8.86
N ASN A 144 -1.33 1.41 8.57
CA ASN A 144 -0.90 1.70 7.21
C ASN A 144 -0.35 0.45 6.51
N MET A 145 0.37 -0.43 7.22
CA MET A 145 0.83 -1.70 6.66
C MET A 145 -0.32 -2.62 6.30
N THR A 146 -1.30 -2.79 7.20
CA THR A 146 -2.50 -3.58 6.91
C THR A 146 -3.26 -3.02 5.70
N LEU A 147 -3.31 -1.69 5.56
CA LEU A 147 -3.92 -1.00 4.44
C LEU A 147 -3.21 -1.32 3.12
N VAL A 148 -1.88 -1.19 3.10
CA VAL A 148 -1.03 -1.51 1.94
C VAL A 148 -1.18 -2.97 1.56
N SER A 149 -1.17 -3.89 2.53
CA SER A 149 -1.38 -5.32 2.27
C SER A 149 -2.75 -5.63 1.67
N LYS A 150 -3.82 -4.94 2.12
CA LYS A 150 -5.16 -5.08 1.53
C LYS A 150 -5.24 -4.55 0.10
N ILE A 151 -4.63 -3.38 -0.17
CA ILE A 151 -4.52 -2.80 -1.51
C ILE A 151 -3.74 -3.75 -2.43
N MET A 152 -2.57 -4.19 -1.99
CA MET A 152 -1.75 -5.14 -2.75
C MET A 152 -2.50 -6.45 -2.98
N GLY A 153 -3.22 -6.95 -1.98
CA GLY A 153 -4.08 -8.14 -2.08
C GLY A 153 -5.28 -8.00 -3.02
N GLY A 154 -5.55 -6.81 -3.57
CA GLY A 154 -6.74 -6.55 -4.40
C GLY A 154 -8.06 -6.60 -3.60
N SER A 155 -7.97 -6.61 -2.27
CA SER A 155 -9.11 -6.64 -1.36
C SER A 155 -9.38 -5.22 -0.85
N ILE A 156 -9.76 -4.31 -1.75
CA ILE A 156 -10.27 -3.00 -1.35
C ILE A 156 -11.77 -3.20 -1.03
N PRO A 157 -12.22 -2.91 0.20
CA PRO A 157 -13.62 -3.09 0.59
C PRO A 157 -14.57 -2.18 -0.20
N VAL A 158 -15.82 -2.64 -0.26
CA VAL A 158 -16.97 -2.12 -1.02
C VAL A 158 -17.01 -0.59 -1.09
N GLU A 159 -17.19 -0.08 -2.30
CA GLU A 159 -17.42 1.34 -2.57
C GLU A 159 -18.78 1.76 -2.02
N GLU A 160 -18.80 2.81 -1.19
CA GLU A 160 -20.01 3.45 -0.70
C GLU A 160 -20.11 4.86 -1.29
N THR A 161 -21.31 5.44 -1.29
CA THR A 161 -21.48 6.85 -1.62
C THR A 161 -21.07 7.67 -0.40
N VAL A 162 -20.02 8.47 -0.56
CA VAL A 162 -19.44 9.31 0.49
C VAL A 162 -19.73 10.78 0.18
N ASP A 163 -20.31 11.49 1.14
CA ASP A 163 -20.40 12.96 1.12
C ASP A 163 -19.03 13.56 1.45
N LEU A 164 -18.39 14.17 0.45
CA LEU A 164 -17.07 14.78 0.63
C LEU A 164 -17.11 15.98 1.57
N SER A 165 -18.22 16.73 1.61
CA SER A 165 -18.34 17.93 2.44
C SER A 165 -18.28 17.54 3.92
N MET A 166 -19.09 16.54 4.31
CA MET A 166 -19.06 16.00 5.67
C MET A 166 -17.69 15.42 6.04
N LEU A 167 -17.06 14.70 5.11
CA LEU A 167 -15.74 14.11 5.34
C LEU A 167 -14.68 15.18 5.60
N THR A 168 -14.59 16.21 4.75
CA THR A 168 -13.58 17.25 4.89
C THR A 168 -13.77 18.11 6.13
N ASP A 169 -15.02 18.41 6.51
CA ASP A 169 -15.30 19.18 7.74
C ASP A 169 -14.93 18.38 8.99
N SER A 170 -15.19 17.07 8.99
CA SER A 170 -14.75 16.17 10.07
C SER A 170 -13.22 16.08 10.17
N ILE A 171 -12.50 16.20 9.06
CA ILE A 171 -11.03 16.17 9.08
C ILE A 171 -10.46 17.52 9.52
N ALA A 172 -10.99 18.62 9.00
CA ALA A 172 -10.57 19.98 9.36
C ALA A 172 -10.70 20.24 10.87
N THR A 173 -11.71 19.65 11.52
CA THR A 173 -11.92 19.74 12.98
C THR A 173 -11.03 18.80 13.80
N SER A 174 -10.60 17.67 13.24
CA SER A 174 -9.81 16.65 13.97
C SER A 174 -8.30 16.83 13.87
N VAL A 175 -7.80 17.59 12.90
CA VAL A 175 -6.36 17.87 12.74
C VAL A 175 -5.93 18.91 13.79
N LYS A 176 -4.82 18.62 14.50
CA LYS A 176 -4.18 19.50 15.50
C LYS A 176 -3.55 20.78 14.90
N ALA A 177 -4.22 21.44 13.97
CA ALA A 177 -3.78 22.70 13.38
C ALA A 177 -3.64 23.81 14.44
N VAL A 178 -4.40 23.69 15.54
CA VAL A 178 -4.33 24.57 16.72
C VAL A 178 -2.93 24.60 17.34
N GLU A 179 -2.24 23.45 17.45
CA GLU A 179 -0.92 23.38 18.08
C GLU A 179 0.17 24.12 17.27
N LYS A 180 -0.04 24.30 15.96
CA LYS A 180 0.86 25.06 15.07
C LYS A 180 0.32 26.42 14.64
N ASN A 181 -0.80 26.87 15.21
CA ASN A 181 -1.47 28.14 14.85
C ASN A 181 -1.82 28.24 13.35
N ILE A 182 -2.14 27.12 12.71
CA ILE A 182 -2.53 27.03 11.30
C ILE A 182 -4.06 27.05 11.22
N LYS A 183 -4.60 27.87 10.31
CA LYS A 183 -6.03 27.88 10.00
C LYS A 183 -6.28 27.00 8.78
N ILE A 184 -7.18 26.03 8.92
CA ILE A 184 -7.65 25.20 7.81
C ILE A 184 -8.97 25.79 7.32
N TYR A 185 -9.08 26.04 6.03
CA TYR A 185 -10.32 26.46 5.38
C TYR A 185 -10.79 25.36 4.43
N THR A 186 -12.05 24.95 4.56
CA THR A 186 -12.71 24.04 3.62
C THR A 186 -13.52 24.89 2.63
N TYR A 187 -13.29 24.66 1.33
CA TYR A 187 -14.08 25.25 0.25
C TYR A 187 -14.56 24.12 -0.64
N LEU A 188 -15.78 23.66 -0.39
CA LEU A 188 -16.47 22.64 -1.16
C LEU A 188 -17.87 23.16 -1.47
N ASP A 189 -18.32 22.94 -2.70
CA ASP A 189 -19.72 23.10 -3.02
C ASP A 189 -20.53 22.07 -2.22
N SER A 190 -21.70 22.47 -1.70
CA SER A 190 -22.61 21.52 -1.06
C SER A 190 -23.01 20.44 -2.07
N ASP A 191 -23.15 19.19 -1.61
CA ASP A 191 -23.63 18.04 -2.39
C ASP A 191 -22.60 17.35 -3.32
N VAL A 192 -21.31 17.46 -3.03
CA VAL A 192 -20.30 16.63 -3.71
C VAL A 192 -20.26 15.23 -3.11
N PHE A 193 -20.80 14.26 -3.84
CA PHE A 193 -20.73 12.83 -3.49
C PHE A 193 -19.73 12.08 -4.36
N VAL A 194 -18.98 11.16 -3.76
CA VAL A 194 -18.04 10.28 -4.46
C VAL A 194 -18.29 8.82 -4.13
N CYS A 195 -18.01 7.94 -5.09
CA CYS A 195 -18.00 6.51 -4.86
C CYS A 195 -16.62 6.11 -4.33
N GLY A 196 -16.55 5.53 -3.13
CA GLY A 196 -15.29 5.10 -2.55
C GLY A 196 -15.44 4.66 -1.12
N ASN A 197 -14.36 4.20 -0.50
CA ASN A 197 -14.39 3.81 0.91
C ASN A 197 -14.06 5.02 1.80
N MET A 198 -14.96 5.36 2.71
CA MET A 198 -14.85 6.54 3.59
C MET A 198 -13.53 6.56 4.37
N GLN A 199 -13.08 5.41 4.87
CA GLN A 199 -11.89 5.32 5.69
C GLN A 199 -10.60 5.55 4.88
N PHE A 200 -10.55 5.09 3.62
CA PHE A 200 -9.43 5.36 2.72
C PHE A 200 -9.38 6.81 2.27
N LEU A 201 -10.53 7.38 1.89
CA LEU A 201 -10.64 8.79 1.51
C LEU A 201 -10.22 9.68 2.68
N SER A 202 -10.68 9.36 3.89
CA SER A 202 -10.28 10.07 5.11
C SER A 202 -8.78 10.03 5.35
N THR A 203 -8.18 8.84 5.25
CA THR A 203 -6.74 8.66 5.43
C THR A 203 -5.94 9.41 4.37
N ALA A 204 -6.39 9.39 3.11
CA ALA A 204 -5.73 10.10 2.01
C ALA A 204 -5.74 11.62 2.23
N ILE A 205 -6.91 12.19 2.55
CA ILE A 205 -7.05 13.62 2.83
C ILE A 205 -6.22 14.02 4.05
N LEU A 206 -6.27 13.24 5.13
CA LEU A 206 -5.51 13.52 6.35
C LEU A 206 -4.00 13.45 6.11
N ASN A 207 -3.52 12.54 5.25
CA ASN A 207 -2.11 12.46 4.87
C ASN A 207 -1.68 13.67 4.04
N LEU A 208 -2.50 14.12 3.10
CA LEU A 208 -2.24 15.33 2.31
C LEU A 208 -2.16 16.58 3.19
N ILE A 209 -3.12 16.73 4.12
CA ILE A 209 -3.13 17.84 5.09
C ILE A 209 -1.90 17.76 6.01
N SER A 210 -1.59 16.57 6.54
CA SER A 210 -0.41 16.36 7.41
C SER A 210 0.89 16.71 6.70
N ASN A 211 1.02 16.35 5.41
CA ASN A 211 2.18 16.71 4.59
C ASN A 211 2.26 18.22 4.32
N SER A 212 1.12 18.90 4.24
CA SER A 212 1.07 20.36 4.03
C SER A 212 1.38 21.15 5.31
N ILE A 213 1.17 20.55 6.48
CA ILE A 213 1.43 21.13 7.81
C ILE A 213 2.89 20.91 8.26
N ASN A 214 3.60 19.94 7.69
CA ASN A 214 4.99 19.62 8.01
C ASN A 214 5.97 20.38 7.13
#